data_AF-A0A938QL17-F1
#
_entry.id   AF-A0A938QL17-F1
#
_cell.length_a   1.000
_cell.length_b   1.000
_cell.length_c   1.000
_cell.angle_alpha   90.00
_cell.angle_beta   90.00
_cell.angle_gamma   90.00
#
_symmetry.space_group_name_H-M   'P 1'
#
loop_
_entity.id
_entity.type
_entity.pdbx_description
1 polymer ?
#
loop_
_entity_poly.entity_id
_entity_poly.type
_entity_poly.pdbx_seq_one_letter_code
_entity_poly.pdbx_strand_id
1 'polypeptide(L)'
;MQVSAPVRVAFLLVVAVGVFVLPRWWHCGGVALGLAVLWGIVGLPPRRLVRQVTKLWGLALFIALSFGLFGDEPDADRWIVVDGLWGLRVNVGGLVQGAAMWLRVLAVILAS
;
A
#
# COMPACT_ATOMS: atom_id res chain seq x y z
N MET A 1 28.12 2.37 -0.10
CA MET A 1 27.79 3.76 0.28
C MET A 1 26.98 3.72 1.57
N GLN A 2 27.51 4.23 2.68
CA GLN A 2 26.73 4.43 3.90
C GLN A 2 26.22 5.88 3.90
N VAL A 3 24.91 6.05 3.77
CA VAL A 3 24.25 7.36 3.87
C VAL A 3 24.21 7.75 5.36
N SER A 4 24.45 9.02 5.67
CA SER A 4 24.40 9.50 7.05
C SER A 4 23.00 9.33 7.65
N ALA A 5 22.93 9.02 8.96
CA ALA A 5 21.67 8.76 9.64
C ALA A 5 20.62 9.89 9.47
N PRO A 6 20.97 11.19 9.54
CA PRO A 6 20.00 12.27 9.34
C PRO A 6 19.36 12.28 7.96
N VAL A 7 20.13 11.99 6.91
CA VAL A 7 19.63 11.96 5.53
C VAL A 7 18.66 10.80 5.33
N ARG A 8 18.97 9.62 5.91
CA ARG A 8 18.06 8.47 5.87
C ARG A 8 16.74 8.77 6.57
N VAL A 9 16.78 9.39 7.74
CA VAL A 9 15.57 9.77 8.48
C VAL A 9 14.75 10.81 7.71
N ALA A 10 15.40 11.82 7.13
CA ALA A 10 14.72 12.81 6.30
C ALA A 10 14.04 12.16 5.08
N PHE A 11 14.74 11.25 4.39
CA PHE A 11 14.15 10.48 3.28
C PHE A 11 12.93 9.67 3.72
N LEU A 12 13.03 8.95 4.84
CA LEU A 12 11.93 8.18 5.40
C LEU A 12 10.73 9.06 5.74
N LEU A 13 10.96 10.22 6.37
CA LEU A 13 9.91 11.18 6.69
C LEU A 13 9.24 11.72 5.44
N VAL A 14 10.01 12.09 4.41
CA VAL A 14 9.46 12.59 3.15
C VAL A 14 8.60 11.54 2.46
N VAL A 15 9.06 10.29 2.41
CA VAL A 15 8.27 9.19 1.81
C VAL A 15 7.02 8.94 2.64
N ALA A 16 7.15 8.80 3.96
CA ALA A 16 6.01 8.55 4.85
C ALA A 16 4.97 9.65 4.73
N VAL A 17 5.33 10.91 4.92
CA VAL A 17 4.39 12.02 4.83
C VAL A 17 3.84 12.16 3.41
N GLY A 18 4.70 12.14 2.39
CA GLY A 18 4.30 12.37 0.99
C GLY A 18 3.27 11.36 0.49
N VAL A 19 3.42 10.08 0.86
CA VAL A 19 2.53 9.01 0.43
C VAL A 19 1.12 9.10 1.06
N PHE A 20 1.01 9.64 2.26
CA PHE A 20 -0.29 9.91 2.88
C PHE A 20 -0.97 11.18 2.34
N VAL A 21 -0.21 12.15 1.84
CA VAL A 21 -0.76 13.36 1.21
C VAL A 21 -1.30 13.08 -0.21
N LEU A 22 -0.86 12.00 -0.85
CA LEU A 22 -1.27 11.65 -2.22
C LEU A 22 -2.73 11.14 -2.25
N PRO A 23 -3.66 11.83 -2.94
CA PRO A 23 -5.10 11.54 -2.86
C PRO A 23 -5.52 10.35 -3.72
N ARG A 24 -4.78 10.06 -4.80
CA ARG A 24 -5.12 8.98 -5.75
C ARG A 24 -4.25 7.75 -5.52
N TRP A 25 -4.88 6.58 -5.55
CA TRP A 25 -4.21 5.28 -5.39
C TRP A 25 -3.12 5.04 -6.45
N TRP A 26 -3.31 5.51 -7.67
CA TRP A 26 -2.31 5.44 -8.75
C TRP A 26 -1.02 6.18 -8.41
N HIS A 27 -1.09 7.30 -7.70
CA HIS A 27 0.13 8.01 -7.27
C HIS A 27 0.90 7.20 -6.23
N CYS A 28 0.19 6.56 -5.27
CA CYS A 28 0.82 5.67 -4.29
C CYS A 28 1.48 4.47 -4.98
N GLY A 29 0.80 3.89 -5.97
CA GLY A 29 1.37 2.83 -6.80
C GLY A 29 2.62 3.27 -7.57
N GLY A 30 2.60 4.48 -8.13
CA GLY A 30 3.76 5.08 -8.80
C GLY A 30 4.96 5.26 -7.87
N VAL A 31 4.75 5.75 -6.63
CA VAL A 31 5.81 5.87 -5.63
C VAL A 31 6.36 4.50 -5.25
N ALA A 32 5.51 3.52 -4.95
CA ALA A 32 5.94 2.17 -4.61
C ALA A 32 6.74 1.51 -5.75
N LEU A 33 6.31 1.69 -7.00
CA LEU A 33 7.03 1.21 -8.17
C LEU A 33 8.38 1.92 -8.34
N GLY A 34 8.42 3.25 -8.18
CA GLY A 34 9.66 4.02 -8.23
C GLY A 34 10.67 3.56 -7.18
N LEU A 35 10.21 3.30 -5.95
CA LEU A 35 11.05 2.74 -4.88
C LEU A 35 11.55 1.33 -5.21
N ALA A 36 10.70 0.48 -5.81
CA ALA A 36 11.12 -0.85 -6.27
C ALA A 36 12.16 -0.79 -7.40
N VAL A 37 12.06 0.20 -8.30
CA VAL A 37 13.06 0.44 -9.34
C VAL A 37 14.38 0.93 -8.73
N LEU A 38 14.33 1.90 -7.82
CA LEU A 38 15.51 2.39 -7.08
C LEU A 38 16.20 1.27 -6.31
N TRP A 39 15.43 0.36 -5.71
CA TRP A 39 15.96 -0.83 -5.05
C TRP A 39 16.82 -1.69 -5.99
N GLY A 40 16.35 -1.89 -7.23
CA GLY A 40 17.10 -2.59 -8.28
C GLY A 40 18.36 -1.83 -8.73
N ILE A 41 18.27 -0.50 -8.91
CA ILE A 41 19.38 0.37 -9.31
C ILE A 41 20.52 0.34 -8.26
N VAL A 42 20.17 0.31 -6.97
CA VAL A 42 21.14 0.22 -5.87
C VAL A 42 21.78 -1.18 -5.77
N GLY A 43 21.33 -2.14 -6.58
CA GLY A 43 21.87 -3.51 -6.64
C GLY A 43 21.38 -4.42 -5.53
N LEU A 44 20.27 -4.07 -4.86
CA LEU A 44 19.69 -4.91 -3.83
C LEU A 44 18.95 -6.11 -4.46
N PRO A 45 19.07 -7.32 -3.89
CA PRO A 45 18.54 -8.52 -4.52
C PRO A 45 17.00 -8.51 -4.55
N PRO A 46 16.36 -8.75 -5.72
CA PRO A 46 14.90 -8.72 -5.86
C PRO A 46 14.20 -9.83 -5.07
N ARG A 47 14.91 -10.93 -4.77
CA ARG A 47 14.39 -12.00 -3.90
C ARG A 47 14.06 -11.52 -2.49
N ARG A 48 14.80 -10.53 -1.95
CA ARG A 48 14.50 -9.96 -0.63
C ARG A 48 13.23 -9.12 -0.66
N LEU A 49 13.06 -8.33 -1.72
CA LEU A 49 11.87 -7.54 -1.98
C LEU A 49 10.62 -8.42 -2.03
N VAL A 50 10.63 -9.46 -2.88
CA VAL A 50 9.51 -10.40 -2.99
C VAL A 50 9.21 -11.04 -1.63
N ARG A 51 10.24 -11.49 -0.91
CA ARG A 51 10.05 -12.10 0.42
C ARG A 51 9.40 -11.13 1.41
N GLN A 52 9.82 -9.87 1.44
CA GLN A 52 9.23 -8.85 2.32
C GLN A 52 7.77 -8.59 1.96
N VAL A 53 7.46 -8.36 0.68
CA VAL A 53 6.09 -8.19 0.21
C VAL A 53 5.24 -9.41 0.57
N THR A 54 5.78 -10.63 0.40
CA THR A 54 5.00 -11.84 0.69
C THR A 54 4.66 -12.01 2.16
N LYS A 55 5.52 -11.54 3.07
CA LYS A 55 5.25 -11.59 4.52
C LYS A 55 4.13 -10.65 4.94
N LEU A 56 3.86 -9.63 4.13
CA LEU A 56 2.87 -8.60 4.41
C LEU A 56 1.50 -8.93 3.81
N TRP A 57 1.36 -10.03 3.05
CA TRP A 57 0.07 -10.43 2.48
C TRP A 57 -1.04 -10.56 3.53
N GLY A 58 -0.73 -11.08 4.72
CA GLY A 58 -1.71 -11.16 5.80
C GLY A 58 -2.23 -9.79 6.23
N LEU A 59 -1.33 -8.80 6.35
CA LEU A 59 -1.70 -7.41 6.66
C LEU A 59 -2.48 -6.77 5.51
N ALA A 60 -2.02 -6.96 4.27
CA ALA A 60 -2.68 -6.42 3.09
C ALA A 60 -4.11 -6.95 2.94
N LEU A 61 -4.30 -8.27 3.14
CA LEU A 61 -5.60 -8.91 3.10
C LEU A 61 -6.49 -8.41 4.24
N PHE A 62 -5.94 -8.28 5.45
CA PHE A 62 -6.67 -7.75 6.59
C PHE A 62 -7.17 -6.32 6.33
N ILE A 63 -6.32 -5.42 5.83
CA ILE A 63 -6.70 -4.04 5.48
C ILE A 63 -7.78 -4.05 4.39
N ALA A 64 -7.56 -4.79 3.30
CA ALA A 64 -8.51 -4.83 2.19
C ALA A 64 -9.88 -5.37 2.63
N LEU A 65 -9.93 -6.45 3.41
CA LEU A 65 -11.17 -6.99 3.94
C LEU A 65 -11.85 -6.01 4.90
N SER A 66 -11.09 -5.32 5.76
CA SER A 66 -11.66 -4.33 6.68
C SER A 66 -12.35 -3.22 5.90
N PHE A 67 -11.70 -2.62 4.91
CA PHE A 67 -12.35 -1.58 4.10
C PHE A 67 -13.43 -2.13 3.16
N GLY A 68 -13.31 -3.38 2.70
CA GLY A 68 -14.29 -3.99 1.80
C GLY A 68 -15.57 -4.45 2.49
N LEU A 69 -15.52 -4.74 3.79
CA LEU A 69 -16.66 -5.24 4.56
C LEU A 69 -17.36 -4.16 5.39
N PHE A 70 -16.64 -3.08 5.72
CA PHE A 70 -17.18 -1.96 6.50
C PHE A 70 -17.32 -0.72 5.61
N GLY A 71 -18.47 -0.07 5.67
CA GLY A 71 -18.68 1.24 5.05
C GLY A 71 -18.15 2.34 5.95
N ASP A 72 -17.52 3.35 5.36
CA ASP A 72 -16.94 4.49 6.09
C ASP A 72 -17.36 5.80 5.41
N GLU A 73 -17.27 5.87 4.08
CA GLU A 73 -17.46 7.11 3.32
C GLU A 73 -18.61 6.98 2.29
N PRO A 74 -19.75 7.68 2.49
CA PRO A 74 -20.93 7.52 1.65
C PRO A 74 -20.70 7.76 0.14
N ASP A 75 -19.79 8.68 -0.19
CA ASP A 75 -19.49 9.06 -1.57
C ASP A 75 -18.60 8.03 -2.31
N ALA A 76 -17.84 7.24 -1.56
CA ALA A 76 -16.98 6.20 -2.12
C ALA A 76 -17.67 4.83 -2.12
N ASP A 77 -18.59 4.61 -1.18
CA ASP A 77 -19.23 3.34 -0.91
C ASP A 77 -20.05 2.82 -2.10
N ARG A 78 -19.53 1.77 -2.75
CA ARG A 78 -20.21 1.07 -3.86
C ARG A 78 -20.33 -0.40 -3.53
N TRP A 79 -21.51 -0.79 -3.08
CA TRP A 79 -21.81 -2.14 -2.63
C TRP A 79 -22.21 -3.03 -3.79
N ILE A 80 -21.49 -4.13 -3.97
CA ILE A 80 -21.88 -5.24 -4.83
C ILE A 80 -22.30 -6.43 -3.97
N VAL A 81 -23.28 -7.20 -4.43
CA VAL A 81 -23.66 -8.47 -3.81
C VAL A 81 -22.89 -9.56 -4.53
N VAL A 82 -22.18 -10.40 -3.78
CA VAL A 82 -21.47 -11.55 -4.35
C VAL A 82 -22.34 -12.79 -4.22
N ASP A 83 -22.98 -13.16 -5.32
CA ASP A 83 -23.79 -14.38 -5.40
C ASP A 83 -22.88 -15.61 -5.21
N GLY A 84 -23.19 -16.43 -4.20
CA GLY A 84 -22.41 -17.61 -3.81
C GLY A 84 -21.68 -17.51 -2.46
N LEU A 85 -21.53 -16.30 -1.88
CA LEU A 85 -20.98 -16.08 -0.54
C LEU A 85 -22.08 -15.70 0.47
N TRP A 86 -23.16 -16.48 0.55
CA TRP A 86 -24.30 -16.21 1.47
C TRP A 86 -24.89 -14.79 1.35
N GLY A 87 -24.80 -14.16 0.17
CA GLY A 87 -25.26 -12.78 -0.04
C GLY A 87 -24.33 -11.72 0.55
N LEU A 88 -23.04 -12.04 0.75
CA LEU A 88 -22.05 -11.09 1.25
C LEU A 88 -22.01 -9.83 0.38
N ARG A 89 -22.23 -8.69 1.04
CA ARG A 89 -22.11 -7.37 0.42
C ARG A 89 -20.67 -6.91 0.56
N VAL A 90 -20.06 -6.58 -0.57
CA VAL A 90 -18.67 -6.09 -0.62
C VAL A 90 -18.68 -4.67 -1.15
N ASN A 91 -18.02 -3.78 -0.42
CA ASN A 91 -17.80 -2.40 -0.81
C ASN A 91 -16.57 -2.29 -1.72
N VAL A 92 -16.81 -2.11 -3.01
CA VAL A 92 -15.74 -1.97 -4.02
C VAL A 92 -14.99 -0.65 -3.82
N GLY A 93 -15.66 0.41 -3.40
CA GLY A 93 -15.03 1.69 -3.09
C GLY A 93 -14.06 1.56 -1.92
N GLY A 94 -14.54 0.96 -0.83
CA GLY A 94 -13.73 0.59 0.31
C GLY A 94 -12.54 -0.30 -0.09
N LEU A 95 -12.73 -1.32 -0.91
CA LEU A 95 -11.60 -2.14 -1.40
C LEU A 95 -10.52 -1.32 -2.11
N VAL A 96 -10.90 -0.34 -2.92
CA VAL A 96 -9.92 0.56 -3.58
C VAL A 96 -9.21 1.44 -2.55
N GLN A 97 -9.91 1.94 -1.53
CA GLN A 97 -9.29 2.69 -0.43
C GLN A 97 -8.33 1.81 0.39
N GLY A 98 -8.73 0.60 0.73
CA GLY A 98 -7.89 -0.40 1.41
C GLY A 98 -6.65 -0.77 0.59
N ALA A 99 -6.80 -0.97 -0.72
CA ALA A 99 -5.68 -1.17 -1.63
C ALA A 99 -4.75 0.04 -1.69
N ALA A 100 -5.30 1.26 -1.72
CA ALA A 100 -4.51 2.47 -1.66
C ALA A 100 -3.73 2.54 -0.33
N MET A 101 -4.37 2.27 0.80
CA MET A 101 -3.74 2.23 2.12
C MET A 101 -2.62 1.18 2.19
N TRP A 102 -2.84 0.01 1.61
CA TRP A 102 -1.80 -1.01 1.49
C TRP A 102 -0.61 -0.51 0.66
N LEU A 103 -0.85 0.12 -0.50
CA LEU A 103 0.23 0.72 -1.29
C LEU A 103 1.02 1.76 -0.49
N ARG A 104 0.36 2.52 0.39
CA ARG A 104 1.03 3.48 1.27
C ARG A 104 1.98 2.80 2.24
N VAL A 105 1.49 1.78 2.94
CA VAL A 105 2.30 0.98 3.86
C VAL A 105 3.47 0.34 3.12
N LEU A 106 3.23 -0.23 1.93
CA LEU A 106 4.26 -0.83 1.11
C LEU A 106 5.36 0.18 0.76
N ALA A 107 5.01 1.38 0.29
CA ALA A 107 5.99 2.41 -0.05
C ALA A 107 6.87 2.78 1.16
N VAL A 108 6.28 2.93 2.35
CA VAL A 108 7.04 3.20 3.58
C VAL A 108 7.99 2.06 3.93
N ILE A 109 7.55 0.81 3.79
CA ILE A 109 8.38 -0.36 4.06
C ILE A 109 9.53 -0.46 3.05
N LEU A 110 9.30 -0.15 1.78
CA LEU A 110 10.35 -0.14 0.75
C LEU A 110 11.40 0.94 0.96
N ALA A 111 11.02 2.06 1.57
CA ALA A 111 11.94 3.14 1.91
C ALA A 111 12.82 2.83 3.15
N SER A 112 12.43 1.84 3.97
CA SER A 112 13.06 1.46 5.25
C SER A 112 14.18 0.46 5.10
#